data_AF-A0A7J4J796-F1
#
_entry.id   AF-A0A7J4J796-F1
#
_cell.length_a   1.000
_cell.length_b   1.000
_cell.length_c   1.000
_cell.angle_alpha   90.00
_cell.angle_beta   90.00
_cell.angle_gamma   90.00
#
_symmetry.space_group_name_H-M   'P 1'
#
loop_
_entity.id
_entity.type
_entity.pdbx_description
1 polymer ?
#
loop_
_entity_poly.entity_id
_entity_poly.type
_entity_poly.pdbx_seq_one_letter_code
_entity_poly.pdbx_strand_id
1 'polypeptide(L)' 'MIRAAKISVSVDKSWLRYLDKLVKKREYKSRSHAFDEALKLLKAKEESLLERIRDGKI' A
#
# COMPACT_ATOMS: atom_id res chain seq x y z
N MET A 1 -1.39 -16.45 16.56
CA MET A 1 -1.79 -16.30 15.15
C MET A 1 -2.33 -14.88 14.97
N ILE A 2 -1.53 -13.93 14.50
CA ILE A 2 -2.01 -12.55 14.29
C ILE A 2 -2.93 -12.58 13.07
N ARG A 3 -4.22 -12.32 13.25
CA ARG A 3 -5.16 -12.15 12.13
C ARG A 3 -5.03 -10.71 11.62
N ALA A 4 -5.01 -10.53 10.31
CA ALA A 4 -5.11 -9.21 9.71
C ALA A 4 -6.41 -8.53 10.16
N ALA A 5 -6.33 -7.29 10.62
CA ALA A 5 -7.50 -6.50 10.96
C ALA A 5 -8.29 -6.21 9.67
N LYS A 6 -9.59 -6.50 9.68
CA LYS A 6 -10.47 -6.18 8.55
C LYS A 6 -10.90 -4.72 8.68
N ILE A 7 -10.44 -3.89 7.75
CA ILE A 7 -10.79 -2.46 7.68
C ILE A 7 -11.64 -2.19 6.44
N SER A 8 -12.53 -1.21 6.55
CA SER A 8 -13.30 -0.68 5.41
C SER A 8 -12.78 0.71 5.09
N VAL A 9 -12.47 0.97 3.83
CA VAL A 9 -11.95 2.26 3.36
C VAL A 9 -12.76 2.72 2.15
N SER A 10 -13.10 4.00 2.14
CA SER A 10 -13.70 4.65 0.97
C SER A 10 -12.59 5.19 0.09
N VAL A 11 -12.65 4.87 -1.20
CA VAL A 11 -11.62 5.23 -2.18
C VAL A 11 -12.30 5.78 -3.43
N ASP A 12 -11.59 6.66 -4.14
CA ASP A 12 -12.11 7.25 -5.36
C ASP A 12 -12.42 6.18 -6.43
N LYS A 13 -13.46 6.42 -7.24
CA LYS A 13 -13.88 5.48 -8.29
C LYS A 13 -12.81 5.27 -9.35
N SER A 14 -12.01 6.29 -9.67
CA SER A 14 -10.90 6.14 -10.63
C SER A 14 -9.84 5.17 -10.09
N TRP A 15 -9.57 5.24 -8.79
CA TRP A 15 -8.64 4.35 -8.10
C TRP A 15 -9.13 2.90 -8.09
N LEU A 16 -10.42 2.68 -7.83
CA LEU A 16 -11.03 1.34 -7.92
C LEU A 16 -10.85 0.73 -9.32
N ARG A 17 -11.13 1.50 -10.37
CA ARG A 17 -10.96 1.03 -11.76
C ARG A 17 -9.50 0.73 -12.09
N TYR A 18 -8.57 1.49 -11.53
CA TYR A 18 -7.14 1.24 -11.69
C TYR A 18 -6.75 -0.09 -11.03
N LEU A 19 -7.12 -0.30 -9.76
CA LEU A 19 -6.85 -1.55 -9.05
C LEU A 19 -7.46 -2.76 -9.76
N ASP A 20 -8.67 -2.64 -10.28
CA ASP A 20 -9.32 -3.71 -11.05
C ASP A 20 -8.52 -4.12 -12.27
N LYS A 21 -7.91 -3.16 -12.97
CA LYS A 21 -7.03 -3.46 -14.10
C LYS A 21 -5.81 -4.25 -13.66
N LEU A 22 -5.18 -3.87 -12.54
CA LEU A 22 -3.98 -4.56 -12.04
C LEU A 22 -4.30 -5.99 -11.57
N VAL A 23 -5.45 -6.18 -10.90
CA VAL A 23 -5.93 -7.51 -10.52
C VAL A 23 -6.24 -8.36 -11.76
N LYS A 24 -6.89 -7.78 -12.77
CA LYS A 24 -7.17 -8.49 -14.04
C LYS A 24 -5.90 -8.91 -14.78
N LYS A 25 -4.84 -8.10 -14.69
CA LYS A 25 -3.50 -8.42 -15.20
C LYS A 25 -2.74 -9.45 -14.34
N ARG A 26 -3.31 -9.87 -13.21
CA ARG A 26 -2.70 -10.77 -12.22
C ARG A 26 -1.43 -10.21 -11.56
N GLU A 27 -1.25 -8.89 -11.59
CA GLU A 27 -0.18 -8.21 -10.85
C GLU A 27 -0.44 -8.27 -9.33
N TYR A 28 -1.73 -8.28 -8.94
CA TYR A 28 -2.15 -8.48 -7.55
C TYR A 28 -3.27 -9.53 -7.45
N LYS A 29 -3.29 -10.26 -6.34
CA LYS A 29 -4.29 -11.31 -6.06
C LYS A 29 -5.70 -10.75 -5.88
N SER A 30 -5.81 -9.56 -5.28
CA SER A 30 -7.06 -8.88 -5.00
C SER A 30 -6.81 -7.38 -4.79
N ARG A 31 -7.89 -6.59 -4.71
CA ARG A 31 -7.80 -5.16 -4.34
C ARG A 31 -7.16 -4.98 -2.97
N SER A 32 -7.52 -5.82 -1.99
CA SER A 32 -6.94 -5.79 -0.65
C SER A 32 -5.44 -6.09 -0.68
N HIS A 33 -5.02 -7.10 -1.46
CA HIS A 33 -3.60 -7.40 -1.64
C HIS A 33 -2.83 -6.21 -2.23
N ALA A 34 -3.40 -5.53 -3.23
CA ALA A 34 -2.79 -4.33 -3.79
C ALA A 34 -2.68 -3.19 -2.77
N PHE A 35 -3.71 -2.99 -1.93
CA PHE A 35 -3.69 -2.02 -0.85
C PHE A 35 -2.63 -2.35 0.22
N ASP A 36 -2.53 -3.61 0.62
CA ASP A 36 -1.55 -4.06 1.62
C ASP A 36 -0.11 -3.83 1.12
N GLU A 37 0.16 -4.14 -0.15
CA GLU A 37 1.47 -3.88 -0.76
C GLU A 37 1.78 -2.38 -0.86
N ALA A 38 0.80 -1.55 -1.21
CA ALA A 38 0.97 -0.10 -1.24
C ALA A 38 1.30 0.47 0.15
N LEU A 39 0.66 -0.02 1.20
CA LEU A 39 0.93 0.39 2.58
C LEU A 39 2.33 -0.02 3.04
N LYS A 40 2.79 -1.22 2.68
CA LYS A 40 4.18 -1.65 2.98
C LYS A 40 5.20 -0.73 2.32
N LEU A 41 5.00 -0.38 1.06
CA LEU A 41 5.88 0.54 0.34
C LEU A 41 5.89 1.93 0.98
N LEU A 42 4.73 2.43 1.39
CA LEU A 42 4.63 3.73 2.05
C LEU A 42 5.36 3.73 3.40
N LYS A 43 5.18 2.68 4.20
CA LYS A 43 5.86 2.51 5.49
C LYS A 43 7.38 2.42 5.32
N ALA A 44 7.87 1.65 4.35
CA ALA A 44 9.30 1.55 4.07
C ALA A 44 9.90 2.90 3.63
N LYS A 45 9.14 3.67 2.84
CA LYS A 45 9.55 5.02 2.43
C LYS A 45 9.60 5.98 3.61
N GLU A 46 8.63 5.90 4.52
CA GLU A 46 8.60 6.71 5.74
C GLU A 46 9.78 6.37 6.66
N GLU A 47 10.06 5.09 6.89
CA GLU A 47 11.22 4.63 7.67
C GLU A 47 12.54 5.14 7.05
N SER A 48 12.70 5.02 5.73
CA SER A 48 13.88 5.54 5.02
C SER A 48 14.02 7.06 5.13
N LEU A 49 12.91 7.81 5.09
CA LEU A 49 12.94 9.26 5.27
C LEU A 49 13.35 9.64 6.70
N LEU A 50 12.82 8.94 7.69
CA LEU A 50 13.18 9.14 9.10
C LEU A 50 14.67 8.85 9.36
N GLU A 51 15.22 7.78 8.77
CA GLU A 51 16.65 7.48 8.83
C GLU A 51 17.50 8.58 8.21
N ARG A 52 17.10 9.10 7.04
CA ARG A 52 17.84 10.20 6.38
C ARG A 52 17.84 11.49 7.18
N ILE A 53 16.73 11.80 7.85
CA ILE A 53 16.63 12.95 8.78
C ILE A 53 17.54 12.71 9.99
N ARG A 54 17.52 11.51 10.56
CA ARG A 54 18.37 11.13 11.70
C ARG A 54 19.87 11.24 11.37
N ASP A 55 20.25 10.85 10.15
CA ASP A 55 21.62 10.94 9.65
C ASP A 55 22.03 12.38 9.26
N GLY A 56 21.14 13.37 9.35
CA GLY A 56 21.40 14.75 8.95
C GLY A 56 21.64 14.92 7.45
N LYS A 57 21.14 13.99 6.62
CA LYS A 57 21.29 14.03 5.15
C LYS A 57 20.21 14.88 4.47
N ILE A 58 19.26 15.39 5.25
CA ILE A 58 18.19 16.33 4.86
C ILE A 58 17.91 17.23 6.06
#